data_AF-A0A6P5WW73-F1
#
_entry.id   AF-A0A6P5WW73-F1
#
_cell.length_a   1.000
_cell.length_b   1.000
_cell.length_c   1.000
_cell.angle_alpha   90.00
_cell.angle_beta   90.00
_cell.angle_gamma   90.00
#
_symmetry.space_group_name_H-M   'P 1'
#
loop_
_entity.id
_entity.type
_entity.pdbx_description
1 polymer ?
#
loop_
_entity_poly.entity_id
_entity_poly.type
_entity_poly.pdbx_seq_one_letter_code
_entity_poly.pdbx_strand_id
1 'polypeptide(L)'
;MSCCCDQNDDESTLTTPLSSTSNLIVTDTNVTISPMNSNFAALTCGDTLRLIFEKLSLADLARASCVCKAWNAVASDDEMVMEAFMAPWKLLEVVGKPSSRSFWRDNGIGKFAISHRILRGESIASLAVKYSVQVMDIKRLNNTMSEHGIYSRERLLIPISNPDVLINGTCYIELDTYAKREVAVLYLDGNPDKKTGTLLNRMTSDRGKRRVIDSLKRSMQVDDGTAQYYLSISGGDPRLALSQFSSDLRWERQRGLA
;
A
#
# COMPACT_ATOMS: atom_id res chain seq x y z
N MET A 1 1.08 53.11 -20.22
CA MET A 1 2.30 52.85 -20.99
C MET A 1 1.97 51.76 -21.99
N SER A 2 2.18 52.09 -23.26
CA SER A 2 1.77 51.36 -24.46
C SER A 2 2.91 50.50 -25.01
N CYS A 3 2.54 49.57 -25.92
CA CYS A 3 3.30 48.79 -26.92
C CYS A 3 3.31 47.27 -26.66
N CYS A 4 2.53 46.44 -27.39
CA CYS A 4 2.51 46.09 -28.85
C CYS A 4 3.54 44.99 -29.19
N CYS A 5 3.09 43.76 -29.50
CA CYS A 5 3.00 43.12 -30.84
C CYS A 5 4.33 42.43 -31.24
N ASP A 6 4.44 41.22 -31.79
CA ASP A 6 3.59 40.48 -32.74
C ASP A 6 3.77 38.94 -32.68
N GLN A 7 2.75 38.25 -33.18
CA GLN A 7 2.75 36.85 -33.64
C GLN A 7 3.75 36.57 -34.77
N ASN A 8 4.16 35.30 -34.91
CA ASN A 8 4.18 34.61 -36.21
C ASN A 8 4.11 33.09 -35.99
N ASP A 9 3.02 32.50 -36.44
CA ASP A 9 2.86 31.07 -36.75
C ASP A 9 3.42 30.82 -38.15
N ASP A 10 4.17 29.73 -38.35
CA ASP A 10 4.37 29.14 -39.69
C ASP A 10 4.49 27.61 -39.58
N GLU A 11 3.47 26.96 -40.12
CA GLU A 11 3.35 25.54 -40.41
C GLU A 11 4.08 25.23 -41.73
N SER A 12 5.00 24.26 -41.73
CA SER A 12 5.47 23.64 -42.98
C SER A 12 5.77 22.16 -42.82
N THR A 13 5.21 21.41 -43.76
CA THR A 13 5.20 19.96 -43.90
C THR A 13 6.39 19.48 -44.74
N LEU A 14 6.74 18.20 -44.55
CA LEU A 14 7.47 17.32 -45.49
C LEU A 14 8.90 17.71 -45.90
N THR A 15 9.89 16.99 -45.38
CA THR A 15 10.64 15.96 -46.15
C THR A 15 11.77 15.35 -45.32
N THR A 16 11.75 14.02 -45.19
CA THR A 16 12.90 13.20 -44.84
C THR A 16 13.93 13.25 -45.97
N PRO A 17 15.23 13.05 -45.65
CA PRO A 17 15.99 12.13 -46.46
C PRO A 17 16.64 11.04 -45.61
N LEU A 18 16.36 9.81 -46.03
CA LEU A 18 17.21 8.66 -45.78
C LEU A 18 18.60 8.98 -46.34
N SER A 19 19.64 8.92 -45.52
CA SER A 19 21.02 8.79 -46.00
C SER A 19 21.68 7.65 -45.25
N SER A 20 21.57 6.49 -45.87
CA SER A 20 22.44 5.35 -45.68
C SER A 20 23.84 5.71 -46.17
N THR A 21 24.82 5.72 -45.27
CA THR A 21 26.23 5.57 -45.63
C THR A 21 26.90 4.62 -44.67
N SER A 22 27.38 3.54 -45.28
CA SER A 22 28.01 2.38 -44.69
C SER A 22 29.35 2.72 -44.02
N ASN A 23 29.57 2.08 -42.88
CA ASN A 23 30.79 1.91 -42.09
C ASN A 23 32.13 2.28 -42.75
N LEU A 24 32.90 3.12 -42.04
CA LEU A 24 34.34 2.95 -41.92
C LEU A 24 34.67 2.69 -40.44
N ILE A 25 35.07 1.45 -40.16
CA ILE A 25 35.62 1.04 -38.88
C ILE A 25 37.03 1.64 -38.82
N VAL A 26 37.19 2.73 -38.07
CA VAL A 26 38.49 3.20 -37.60
C VAL A 26 38.66 2.70 -36.17
N THR A 27 39.56 1.73 -36.02
CA THR A 27 40.00 1.21 -34.72
C THR A 27 40.95 2.20 -34.06
N ASP A 28 40.41 3.21 -33.38
CA ASP A 28 41.17 4.03 -32.42
C ASP A 28 40.78 3.64 -31.00
N THR A 29 41.68 2.94 -30.32
CA THR A 29 41.49 2.29 -29.02
C THR A 29 41.72 3.23 -27.83
N ASN A 30 41.40 4.52 -27.92
CA ASN A 30 41.45 5.41 -26.74
C ASN A 30 40.60 6.68 -26.87
N VAL A 31 39.33 6.56 -27.27
CA VAL A 31 38.40 7.69 -27.15
C VAL A 31 37.98 7.84 -25.69
N THR A 32 38.64 8.76 -24.98
CA THR A 32 38.17 9.21 -23.66
C THR A 32 36.96 10.10 -23.91
N ILE A 33 35.75 9.53 -23.84
CA ILE A 33 34.51 10.26 -24.06
C ILE A 33 34.26 11.14 -22.82
N SER A 34 34.17 12.47 -23.02
CA SER A 34 33.83 13.40 -21.96
C SER A 34 32.47 13.05 -21.35
N PRO A 35 32.36 12.89 -20.01
CA PRO A 35 31.15 12.39 -19.36
C PRO A 35 29.91 13.25 -19.63
N MET A 36 30.09 14.52 -19.99
CA MET A 36 29.00 15.46 -20.27
C MET A 36 28.46 15.46 -21.71
N ASN A 37 29.15 14.85 -22.69
CA ASN A 37 28.74 14.84 -24.11
C ASN A 37 28.58 13.43 -24.68
N SER A 38 28.61 12.42 -23.84
CA SER A 38 28.29 11.04 -24.19
C SER A 38 26.78 10.90 -24.38
N ASN A 39 26.29 11.02 -25.61
CA ASN A 39 25.07 10.34 -26.05
C ASN A 39 25.33 8.82 -26.02
N PHE A 40 25.59 8.27 -24.84
CA PHE A 40 25.87 6.87 -24.64
C PHE A 40 24.53 6.15 -24.81
N ALA A 41 24.24 5.71 -26.04
CA ALA A 41 22.99 5.03 -26.38
C ALA A 41 22.71 3.84 -25.44
N ALA A 42 23.74 3.23 -24.88
CA ALA A 42 23.57 2.17 -23.89
C ALA A 42 23.00 2.64 -22.53
N LEU A 43 22.94 3.93 -22.18
CA LEU A 43 22.18 4.45 -21.03
C LEU A 43 20.74 4.86 -21.39
N THR A 44 20.33 4.62 -22.64
CA THR A 44 18.94 4.73 -23.10
C THR A 44 18.26 3.38 -23.29
N CYS A 45 19.04 2.28 -23.27
CA CYS A 45 18.51 0.92 -23.29
C CYS A 45 17.97 0.56 -21.89
N GLY A 46 16.75 0.00 -21.84
CA GLY A 46 16.12 -0.36 -20.56
C GLY A 46 16.82 -1.51 -19.84
N ASP A 47 17.30 -2.52 -20.58
CA ASP A 47 17.91 -3.72 -20.00
C ASP A 47 19.26 -3.41 -19.34
N THR A 48 20.07 -2.57 -19.97
CA THR A 48 21.33 -2.10 -19.38
C THR A 48 21.09 -1.24 -18.14
N LEU A 49 20.08 -0.36 -18.17
CA LEU A 49 19.68 0.40 -16.97
C LEU A 49 19.22 -0.52 -15.85
N ARG A 50 18.46 -1.57 -16.15
CA ARG A 50 18.02 -2.57 -15.17
C ARG A 50 19.21 -3.24 -14.48
N LEU A 51 20.19 -3.71 -15.26
CA LEU A 51 21.43 -4.31 -14.73
C LEU A 51 22.25 -3.36 -13.84
N ILE A 52 22.28 -2.07 -14.19
CA ILE A 52 22.98 -1.05 -13.39
C ILE A 52 22.19 -0.78 -12.11
N PHE A 53 20.88 -0.59 -12.22
CA PHE A 53 20.00 -0.20 -11.12
C PHE A 53 19.80 -1.30 -10.09
N GLU A 54 19.92 -2.58 -10.48
CA GLU A 54 19.98 -3.73 -9.56
C GLU A 54 21.11 -3.63 -8.52
N LYS A 55 22.14 -2.81 -8.77
CA LYS A 55 23.26 -2.60 -7.83
C LYS A 55 23.10 -1.35 -6.97
N LEU A 56 22.04 -0.57 -7.19
CA LEU A 56 21.82 0.69 -6.50
C LEU A 56 21.05 0.49 -5.19
N SER A 57 21.33 1.34 -4.21
CA SER A 57 20.48 1.44 -3.02
C SER A 57 19.15 2.10 -3.37
N LEU A 58 18.13 1.94 -2.52
CA LEU A 58 16.83 2.63 -2.69
C LEU A 58 16.97 4.16 -2.80
N ALA A 59 17.90 4.75 -2.04
CA ALA A 59 18.15 6.18 -2.10
C ALA A 59 18.73 6.59 -3.46
N ASP A 60 19.58 5.76 -4.06
CA ASP A 60 20.22 6.03 -5.34
C ASP A 60 19.23 5.80 -6.49
N LEU A 61 18.40 4.77 -6.37
CA LEU A 61 17.31 4.49 -7.31
C LEU A 61 16.31 5.66 -7.36
N ALA A 62 15.98 6.24 -6.20
CA ALA A 62 15.16 7.43 -6.11
C ALA A 62 15.81 8.67 -6.75
N ARG A 63 17.15 8.78 -6.75
CA ARG A 63 17.85 9.86 -7.47
C ARG A 63 17.92 9.59 -8.96
N ALA A 64 18.14 8.33 -9.36
CA ALA A 64 18.16 7.91 -10.76
C ALA A 64 16.80 8.17 -11.44
N SER A 65 15.68 7.94 -10.74
CA SER A 65 14.35 8.21 -11.27
C SER A 65 14.08 9.69 -11.59
N CYS A 66 14.85 10.61 -11.02
CA CYS A 66 14.75 12.05 -11.31
C CYS A 66 15.52 12.51 -12.56
N VAL A 67 16.37 11.65 -13.15
CA VAL A 67 17.28 12.07 -14.24
C VAL A 67 16.53 12.35 -15.54
N CYS A 68 15.73 11.39 -16.02
CA CYS A 68 14.93 11.53 -17.23
C CYS A 68 13.76 10.54 -17.25
N LYS A 69 12.86 10.64 -18.24
CA LYS A 69 11.68 9.75 -18.35
C LYS A 69 12.06 8.27 -18.50
N ALA A 70 13.12 7.96 -19.26
CA ALA A 70 13.57 6.59 -19.47
C ALA A 70 14.10 5.97 -18.16
N TRP A 71 14.91 6.73 -17.41
CA TRP A 71 15.43 6.30 -16.12
C TRP A 71 14.31 6.18 -15.09
N ASN A 72 13.36 7.11 -15.07
CA ASN A 72 12.19 7.03 -14.21
C ASN A 72 11.38 5.76 -14.47
N ALA A 73 11.19 5.38 -15.73
CA ALA A 73 10.42 4.18 -16.09
C ALA A 73 11.05 2.89 -15.53
N VAL A 74 12.38 2.78 -15.56
CA VAL A 74 13.11 1.61 -15.05
C VAL A 74 13.31 1.68 -13.53
N ALA A 75 13.74 2.82 -13.00
CA ALA A 75 14.03 3.00 -11.58
C ALA A 75 12.77 2.97 -10.69
N SER A 76 11.61 3.33 -11.24
CA SER A 76 10.34 3.30 -10.52
C SER A 76 9.56 1.99 -10.71
N ASP A 77 10.16 0.99 -11.36
CA ASP A 77 9.58 -0.35 -11.53
C ASP A 77 9.42 -1.05 -10.17
N ASP A 78 8.28 -1.70 -9.95
CA ASP A 78 7.92 -2.27 -8.64
C ASP A 78 8.93 -3.37 -8.23
N GLU A 79 9.32 -4.23 -9.17
CA GLU A 79 10.27 -5.32 -8.94
C GLU A 79 11.65 -4.77 -8.56
N MET A 80 12.12 -3.75 -9.28
CA MET A 80 13.39 -3.09 -9.04
C MET A 80 13.47 -2.48 -7.63
N VAL A 81 12.42 -1.77 -7.22
CA VAL A 81 12.32 -1.15 -5.89
C VAL A 81 12.20 -2.22 -4.80
N MET A 82 11.47 -3.30 -5.05
CA MET A 82 11.29 -4.39 -4.09
C MET A 82 12.60 -5.14 -3.82
N GLU A 83 13.37 -5.47 -4.87
CA GLU A 83 14.69 -6.09 -4.76
C GLU A 83 15.67 -5.19 -3.97
N ALA A 84 15.73 -3.89 -4.31
CA ALA A 84 16.56 -2.93 -3.60
C ALA A 84 16.14 -2.75 -2.13
N PHE A 85 14.85 -2.94 -1.81
CA PHE A 85 14.36 -2.96 -0.43
C PHE A 85 14.78 -4.22 0.32
N MET A 86 14.73 -5.38 -0.31
CA MET A 86 15.04 -6.68 0.30
C MET A 86 16.52 -6.92 0.53
N ALA A 87 17.37 -6.45 -0.39
CA ALA A 87 18.80 -6.77 -0.42
C ALA A 87 19.55 -6.43 0.89
N PRO A 88 19.36 -5.26 1.53
CA PRO A 88 20.06 -4.93 2.78
C PRO A 88 19.70 -5.84 3.95
N TRP A 89 18.50 -6.43 3.93
CA TRP A 89 17.94 -7.23 5.03
C TRP A 89 18.02 -8.73 4.78
N LYS A 90 18.44 -9.15 3.58
CA LYS A 90 18.46 -10.56 3.15
C LYS A 90 17.10 -11.23 3.31
N LEU A 91 16.04 -10.49 2.99
CA LEU A 91 14.67 -11.01 3.02
C LEU A 91 14.48 -12.05 1.92
N LEU A 92 13.62 -13.04 2.18
CA LEU A 92 13.25 -14.05 1.19
C LEU A 92 12.21 -13.51 0.22
N GLU A 93 11.20 -12.82 0.75
CA GLU A 93 10.06 -12.34 -0.04
C GLU A 93 9.39 -11.14 0.64
N VAL A 94 8.83 -10.25 -0.17
CA VAL A 94 7.94 -9.17 0.26
C VAL A 94 6.59 -9.38 -0.42
N VAL A 95 5.53 -9.49 0.39
CA VAL A 95 4.17 -9.71 -0.09
C VAL A 95 3.33 -8.46 0.11
N GLY A 96 2.59 -8.07 -0.92
CA GLY A 96 1.69 -6.93 -0.91
C GLY A 96 2.29 -5.68 -1.54
N LYS A 97 1.44 -4.70 -1.83
CA LYS A 97 1.83 -3.43 -2.44
C LYS A 97 1.49 -2.28 -1.48
N PRO A 98 2.42 -1.35 -1.23
CA PRO A 98 2.11 -0.18 -0.43
C PRO A 98 1.11 0.72 -1.16
N SER A 99 0.31 1.47 -0.41
CA SER A 99 -0.63 2.45 -0.96
C SER A 99 0.08 3.62 -1.63
N SER A 100 1.32 3.91 -1.23
CA SER A 100 2.12 5.01 -1.77
C SER A 100 3.58 4.62 -1.95
N ARG A 101 4.21 5.10 -3.05
CA ARG A 101 5.66 4.97 -3.27
C ARG A 101 6.49 5.64 -2.18
N SER A 102 5.92 6.58 -1.43
CA SER A 102 6.62 7.20 -0.30
C SER A 102 7.03 6.18 0.75
N PHE A 103 6.35 5.03 0.83
CA PHE A 103 6.74 3.92 1.66
C PHE A 103 8.21 3.58 1.43
N TRP A 104 8.66 3.40 0.19
CA TRP A 104 10.02 2.96 -0.15
C TRP A 104 11.13 3.98 0.11
N ARG A 105 10.80 5.25 0.40
CA ARG A 105 11.81 6.31 0.58
C ARG A 105 12.71 6.10 1.79
N ASP A 106 12.19 5.47 2.83
CA ASP A 106 12.95 5.08 4.01
C ASP A 106 13.08 3.56 4.06
N ASN A 107 14.31 3.08 4.30
CA ASN A 107 14.63 1.67 4.46
C ASN A 107 15.39 1.45 5.77
N GLY A 108 14.91 2.06 6.86
CA GLY A 108 15.39 1.79 8.20
C GLY A 108 14.69 0.59 8.85
N ILE A 109 15.35 0.00 9.86
CA ILE A 109 14.82 -1.14 10.62
C ILE A 109 13.47 -0.85 11.29
N GLY A 110 13.22 0.41 11.66
CA GLY A 110 11.98 0.86 12.30
C GLY A 110 10.73 0.73 11.42
N LYS A 111 10.90 0.39 10.15
CA LYS A 111 9.82 0.09 9.22
C LYS A 111 9.29 -1.34 9.34
N PHE A 112 10.08 -2.21 9.94
CA PHE A 112 9.72 -3.59 10.17
C PHE A 112 9.13 -3.78 11.57
N ALA A 113 8.15 -4.66 11.67
CA ALA A 113 7.55 -5.04 12.94
C ALA A 113 7.16 -6.50 12.94
N ILE A 114 7.28 -7.16 14.09
CA ILE A 114 6.72 -8.49 14.31
C ILE A 114 5.25 -8.34 14.69
N SER A 115 4.37 -9.06 14.02
CA SER A 115 2.98 -9.20 14.44
C SER A 115 2.88 -10.26 15.52
N HIS A 116 2.60 -9.83 16.76
CA HIS A 116 2.36 -10.73 17.88
C HIS A 116 0.88 -10.77 18.24
N ARG A 117 0.29 -11.96 18.33
CA ARG A 117 -1.09 -12.16 18.77
C ARG A 117 -1.16 -12.09 20.30
N ILE A 118 -2.05 -11.24 20.83
CA ILE A 118 -2.15 -11.03 22.27
C ILE A 118 -2.84 -12.22 22.94
N LEU A 119 -2.17 -12.83 23.92
CA LEU A 119 -2.71 -13.91 24.74
C LEU A 119 -3.27 -13.39 26.07
N ARG A 120 -4.14 -14.19 26.71
CA ARG A 120 -4.71 -13.84 28.01
C ARG A 120 -3.60 -13.77 29.05
N GLY A 121 -3.52 -12.63 29.76
CA GLY A 121 -2.52 -12.39 30.79
C GLY A 121 -1.22 -11.75 30.28
N GLU A 122 -1.06 -11.56 28.97
CA GLU A 122 0.07 -10.79 28.44
C GLU A 122 -0.16 -9.28 28.62
N SER A 123 0.90 -8.59 29.06
CA SER A 123 1.00 -7.14 29.14
C SER A 123 2.06 -6.61 28.19
N ILE A 124 2.03 -5.31 27.88
CA ILE A 124 3.08 -4.67 27.08
C ILE A 124 4.45 -4.86 27.72
N ALA A 125 4.53 -4.80 29.06
CA ALA A 125 5.77 -5.04 29.80
C ALA A 125 6.29 -6.46 29.61
N SER A 126 5.41 -7.48 29.69
CA SER A 126 5.83 -8.87 29.47
C SER A 126 6.33 -9.10 28.03
N LEU A 127 5.68 -8.48 27.04
CA LEU A 127 6.10 -8.57 25.65
C LEU A 127 7.41 -7.83 25.39
N ALA A 128 7.60 -6.66 26.01
CA ALA A 128 8.84 -5.91 25.94
C ALA A 128 10.04 -6.75 26.38
N VAL A 129 9.90 -7.47 27.51
CA VAL A 129 10.93 -8.40 28.00
C VAL A 129 11.12 -9.58 27.04
N LYS A 130 10.03 -10.20 26.56
CA LYS A 130 10.09 -11.35 25.64
C LYS A 130 10.85 -11.03 24.35
N TYR A 131 10.63 -9.86 23.78
CA TYR A 131 11.24 -9.44 22.52
C TYR A 131 12.50 -8.57 22.69
N SER A 132 12.91 -8.32 23.94
CA SER A 132 14.06 -7.44 24.26
C SER A 132 13.94 -6.04 23.65
N VAL A 133 12.75 -5.44 23.74
CA VAL A 133 12.43 -4.09 23.25
C VAL A 133 11.95 -3.19 24.37
N GLN A 134 11.93 -1.87 24.15
CA GLN A 134 11.40 -0.95 25.15
C GLN A 134 9.86 -0.89 25.09
N VAL A 135 9.23 -0.82 26.26
CA VAL A 135 7.77 -0.64 26.41
C VAL A 135 7.29 0.59 25.63
N MET A 136 8.06 1.67 25.67
CA MET A 136 7.73 2.92 24.99
C MET A 136 7.72 2.78 23.47
N ASP A 137 8.62 1.96 22.90
CA ASP A 137 8.67 1.75 21.45
C ASP A 137 7.46 0.95 20.97
N ILE A 138 7.05 -0.08 21.72
CA ILE A 138 5.81 -0.81 21.43
C ILE A 138 4.59 0.15 21.48
N LYS A 139 4.49 0.97 22.53
CA LYS A 139 3.41 1.94 22.68
C LYS A 139 3.35 2.93 21.52
N ARG A 140 4.51 3.50 21.15
CA ARG A 140 4.65 4.42 20.01
C ARG A 140 4.30 3.76 18.69
N LEU A 141 4.74 2.52 18.47
CA LEU A 141 4.46 1.73 17.25
C LEU A 141 2.99 1.29 17.13
N ASN A 142 2.24 1.27 18.22
CA ASN A 142 0.83 0.87 18.20
C ASN A 142 -0.14 2.03 18.39
N ASN A 143 0.36 3.25 18.60
CA ASN A 143 -0.45 4.41 18.99
C ASN A 143 -1.30 4.09 20.23
N THR A 144 -0.70 3.42 21.22
CA THR A 144 -1.35 3.05 22.49
C THR A 144 -0.64 3.73 23.66
N MET A 145 -1.34 4.65 24.33
CA MET A 145 -0.79 5.28 25.54
C MET A 145 -1.19 4.52 26.81
N SER A 146 -2.32 3.82 26.79
CA SER A 146 -2.84 3.06 27.92
C SER A 146 -2.61 1.55 27.80
N GLU A 147 -2.40 0.90 28.94
CA GLU A 147 -2.18 -0.54 29.02
C GLU A 147 -3.48 -1.33 28.78
N HIS A 148 -4.64 -0.77 29.14
CA HIS A 148 -5.94 -1.38 28.89
C HIS A 148 -6.35 -1.42 27.41
N GLY A 149 -5.76 -0.55 26.57
CA GLY A 149 -6.09 -0.46 25.15
C GLY A 149 -5.66 -1.67 24.33
N ILE A 150 -4.76 -2.51 24.85
CA ILE A 150 -4.22 -3.67 24.11
C ILE A 150 -5.24 -4.80 23.99
N TYR A 151 -6.06 -5.02 25.02
CA TYR A 151 -7.02 -6.13 25.05
C TYR A 151 -8.22 -5.94 24.09
N SER A 152 -8.36 -4.75 23.52
CA SER A 152 -9.35 -4.48 22.46
C SER A 152 -8.84 -4.86 21.07
N ARG A 153 -7.59 -5.31 20.95
CA ARG A 153 -6.92 -5.65 19.69
C ARG A 153 -6.66 -7.16 19.64
N GLU A 154 -6.61 -7.69 18.43
CA GLU A 154 -6.26 -9.09 18.18
C GLU A 154 -4.73 -9.31 18.21
N ARG A 155 -3.98 -8.32 17.71
CA ARG A 155 -2.53 -8.35 17.58
C ARG A 155 -1.91 -7.01 17.95
N LEU A 156 -0.63 -7.05 18.25
CA LEU A 156 0.22 -5.90 18.53
C LEU A 156 1.44 -5.96 17.62
N LEU A 157 1.86 -4.80 17.13
CA LEU A 157 3.10 -4.66 16.37
C LEU A 157 4.26 -4.51 17.35
N ILE A 158 5.26 -5.37 17.24
CA ILE A 158 6.46 -5.31 18.08
C ILE A 158 7.62 -4.79 17.22
N PRO A 159 8.31 -3.71 17.63
CA PRO A 159 9.45 -3.19 16.87
C PRO A 159 10.57 -4.24 16.82
N ILE A 160 11.36 -4.23 15.75
CA ILE A 160 12.50 -5.12 15.61
C ILE A 160 13.76 -4.34 15.99
N SER A 161 14.50 -4.84 16.98
CA SER A 161 15.80 -4.28 17.38
C SER A 161 16.96 -5.00 16.71
N ASN A 162 16.88 -6.33 16.53
CA ASN A 162 17.90 -7.12 15.85
C ASN A 162 17.50 -7.38 14.38
N PRO A 163 18.24 -6.86 13.38
CA PRO A 163 17.95 -7.11 11.97
C PRO A 163 18.12 -8.57 11.54
N ASP A 164 18.83 -9.41 12.31
CA ASP A 164 19.03 -10.82 11.97
C ASP A 164 17.71 -11.60 11.88
N VAL A 165 16.66 -11.12 12.57
CA VAL A 165 15.31 -11.70 12.54
C VAL A 165 14.67 -11.59 11.14
N LEU A 166 15.17 -10.69 10.29
CA LEU A 166 14.68 -10.49 8.92
C LEU A 166 15.27 -11.48 7.91
N ILE A 167 16.39 -12.13 8.25
CA ILE A 167 17.12 -12.99 7.30
C ILE A 167 16.25 -14.17 6.89
N ASN A 168 16.09 -14.37 5.58
CA ASN A 168 15.22 -15.38 4.97
C ASN A 168 13.76 -15.31 5.42
N GLY A 169 13.33 -14.18 5.99
CA GLY A 169 11.96 -13.93 6.38
C GLY A 169 11.11 -13.46 5.20
N THR A 170 9.82 -13.77 5.25
CA THR A 170 8.80 -13.16 4.39
C THR A 170 8.15 -12.02 5.15
N CYS A 171 8.12 -10.83 4.55
CA CYS A 171 7.44 -9.67 5.13
C CYS A 171 6.19 -9.30 4.33
N TYR A 172 5.18 -8.75 5.02
CA TYR A 172 3.91 -8.37 4.43
C TYR A 172 3.73 -6.87 4.58
N ILE A 173 3.53 -6.17 3.47
CA ILE A 173 3.23 -4.74 3.50
C ILE A 173 1.75 -4.58 3.80
N GLU A 174 1.46 -4.10 5.00
CA GLU A 174 0.10 -3.95 5.49
C GLU A 174 -0.11 -2.57 6.11
N LEU A 175 -1.32 -2.03 5.93
CA LEU A 175 -1.80 -0.86 6.67
C LEU A 175 -2.44 -1.33 7.97
N ASP A 176 -1.82 -1.01 9.10
CA ASP A 176 -2.41 -1.35 10.40
C ASP A 176 -3.56 -0.39 10.76
N THR A 177 -4.73 -0.96 11.02
CA THR A 177 -5.97 -0.20 11.25
C THR A 177 -5.97 0.59 12.55
N TYR A 178 -5.20 0.16 13.55
CA TYR A 178 -5.15 0.79 14.86
C TYR A 178 -3.98 1.77 14.99
N ALA A 179 -2.82 1.42 14.45
CA ALA A 179 -1.64 2.26 14.43
C ALA A 179 -1.67 3.32 13.31
N LYS A 180 -2.57 3.18 12.32
CA LYS A 180 -2.78 4.13 11.21
C LYS A 180 -1.51 4.39 10.39
N ARG A 181 -0.71 3.36 10.16
CA ARG A 181 0.53 3.43 9.38
C ARG A 181 0.75 2.15 8.57
N GLU A 182 1.47 2.30 7.48
CA GLU A 182 1.98 1.16 6.71
C GLU A 182 3.26 0.63 7.34
N VAL A 183 3.35 -0.68 7.48
CA VAL A 183 4.46 -1.36 8.14
C VAL A 183 4.80 -2.62 7.36
N ALA A 184 6.08 -2.98 7.30
CA ALA A 184 6.53 -4.28 6.81
C ALA A 184 6.45 -5.29 7.97
N VAL A 185 5.40 -6.10 7.96
CA VAL A 185 5.05 -6.98 9.08
C VAL A 185 5.64 -8.37 8.87
N LEU A 186 6.26 -8.93 9.91
CA LEU A 186 6.71 -10.31 9.97
C LEU A 186 5.77 -11.12 10.87
N TYR A 187 5.39 -12.30 10.40
CA TYR A 187 4.58 -13.25 11.16
C TYR A 187 5.44 -14.45 11.55
N LEU A 188 5.72 -14.59 12.85
CA LEU A 188 6.53 -15.70 13.36
C LEU A 188 5.75 -17.03 13.38
N ASP A 189 4.43 -16.95 13.54
CA ASP A 189 3.54 -18.13 13.61
C ASP A 189 3.09 -18.63 12.21
N GLY A 190 3.75 -18.17 11.15
CA GLY A 190 3.45 -18.54 9.76
C GLY A 190 2.62 -17.51 9.02
N ASN A 191 1.95 -17.93 7.93
CA ASN A 191 1.24 -17.02 7.03
C ASN A 191 0.16 -16.21 7.80
N PRO A 192 -0.06 -14.92 7.48
CA PRO A 192 -1.18 -14.17 8.04
C PRO A 192 -2.46 -14.99 7.84
N ASP A 193 -3.12 -15.36 8.94
CA ASP A 193 -4.42 -16.01 8.89
C ASP A 193 -5.30 -15.11 8.00
N LYS A 194 -5.71 -15.59 6.82
CA LYS A 194 -6.43 -14.83 5.76
C LYS A 194 -7.75 -14.17 6.25
N LYS A 195 -8.03 -14.28 7.56
CA LYS A 195 -9.12 -13.70 8.32
C LYS A 195 -8.89 -12.23 8.72
N THR A 196 -7.80 -11.57 8.35
CA THR A 196 -7.64 -10.12 8.63
C THR A 196 -8.57 -9.21 7.79
N GLY A 197 -9.31 -9.77 6.82
CA GLY A 197 -10.48 -9.13 6.19
C GLY A 197 -11.74 -9.04 7.08
N THR A 198 -11.69 -9.51 8.33
CA THR A 198 -12.89 -9.64 9.19
C THR A 198 -13.47 -8.31 9.68
N LEU A 199 -12.81 -7.17 9.51
CA LEU A 199 -13.43 -5.87 9.83
C LEU A 199 -14.49 -5.45 8.79
N LEU A 200 -14.31 -5.78 7.51
CA LEU A 200 -15.37 -5.68 6.51
C LEU A 200 -16.38 -6.84 6.69
N ASN A 201 -15.90 -8.00 7.12
CA ASN A 201 -16.72 -9.20 7.29
C ASN A 201 -17.51 -9.28 8.60
N ARG A 202 -17.38 -8.35 9.57
CA ARG A 202 -18.24 -8.33 10.77
C ARG A 202 -19.72 -8.16 10.40
N MET A 203 -20.02 -7.51 9.27
CA MET A 203 -21.36 -7.43 8.69
C MET A 203 -21.81 -8.74 8.01
N THR A 204 -20.87 -9.61 7.64
CA THR A 204 -21.16 -10.90 6.97
C THR A 204 -21.25 -12.08 7.93
N SER A 205 -20.67 -11.97 9.14
CA SER A 205 -20.87 -12.95 10.20
C SER A 205 -22.37 -13.08 10.49
N ASP A 206 -22.85 -14.31 10.59
CA ASP A 206 -24.28 -14.60 10.85
C ASP A 206 -24.80 -13.84 12.09
N ARG A 207 -23.94 -13.71 13.11
CA ARG A 207 -24.22 -12.93 14.32
C ARG A 207 -24.31 -11.41 14.08
N GLY A 208 -23.53 -10.88 13.14
CA GLY A 208 -23.57 -9.47 12.74
C GLY A 208 -24.83 -9.15 11.93
N LYS A 209 -25.16 -10.01 10.97
CA LYS A 209 -26.41 -9.94 10.19
C LYS A 209 -27.64 -9.95 11.11
N ARG A 210 -27.66 -10.86 12.10
CA ARG A 210 -28.75 -10.96 13.10
C ARG A 210 -28.98 -9.64 13.83
N ARG A 211 -27.91 -8.95 14.27
CA ARG A 211 -28.01 -7.67 14.99
C ARG A 211 -28.59 -6.55 14.12
N VAL A 212 -28.23 -6.52 12.84
CA VAL A 212 -28.76 -5.53 11.88
C VAL A 212 -30.25 -5.78 11.67
N ILE A 213 -30.66 -7.03 11.47
CA ILE A 213 -32.06 -7.43 11.33
C ILE A 213 -32.85 -7.10 12.61
N ASP A 214 -32.34 -7.44 13.80
CA ASP A 214 -32.97 -7.12 15.09
C ASP A 214 -33.12 -5.61 15.32
N SER A 215 -32.19 -4.81 14.78
CA SER A 215 -32.28 -3.34 14.82
C SER A 215 -33.36 -2.83 13.89
N LEU A 216 -33.42 -3.34 12.65
CA LEU A 216 -34.43 -2.97 11.66
C LEU A 216 -35.83 -3.36 12.12
N LYS A 217 -35.99 -4.58 12.63
CA LYS A 217 -37.22 -5.10 13.23
C LYS A 217 -37.79 -4.14 14.28
N ARG A 218 -36.95 -3.66 15.19
CA ARG A 218 -37.34 -2.70 16.25
C ARG A 218 -37.67 -1.32 15.70
N SER A 219 -36.92 -0.86 14.70
CA SER A 219 -37.11 0.48 14.11
C SER A 219 -38.34 0.55 13.20
N MET A 220 -38.62 -0.51 12.46
CA MET A 220 -39.74 -0.61 11.53
C MET A 220 -41.01 -1.14 12.20
N GLN A 221 -40.89 -1.75 13.39
CA GLN A 221 -41.97 -2.44 14.11
C GLN A 221 -42.63 -3.57 13.29
N VAL A 222 -41.80 -4.34 12.59
CA VAL A 222 -42.23 -5.44 11.70
C VAL A 222 -41.73 -6.80 12.22
N ASP A 223 -42.12 -7.89 11.55
CA ASP A 223 -41.59 -9.23 11.80
C ASP A 223 -40.17 -9.42 11.23
N ASP A 224 -39.55 -10.56 11.56
CA ASP A 224 -38.19 -10.92 11.12
C ASP A 224 -38.08 -11.08 9.59
N GLY A 225 -39.11 -11.62 8.94
CA GLY A 225 -39.14 -11.82 7.49
C GLY A 225 -39.25 -10.51 6.73
N THR A 226 -40.09 -9.59 7.20
CA THR A 226 -40.24 -8.26 6.61
C THR A 226 -38.95 -7.43 6.77
N ALA A 227 -38.31 -7.46 7.93
CA ALA A 227 -37.02 -6.79 8.14
C ALA A 227 -35.91 -7.36 7.23
N GLN A 228 -35.88 -8.69 7.04
CA GLN A 228 -34.95 -9.36 6.12
C GLN A 228 -35.21 -8.97 4.67
N TYR A 229 -36.48 -8.90 4.25
CA TYR A 229 -36.86 -8.51 2.90
C TYR A 229 -36.32 -7.12 2.53
N TYR A 230 -36.59 -6.10 3.36
CA TYR A 230 -36.12 -4.74 3.10
C TYR A 230 -34.60 -4.60 3.15
N LEU A 231 -33.93 -5.38 4.00
CA LEU A 231 -32.46 -5.43 4.04
C LEU A 231 -31.86 -6.13 2.80
N SER A 232 -32.56 -7.13 2.26
CA SER A 232 -32.14 -7.85 1.05
C SER A 232 -32.24 -6.98 -0.20
N ILE A 233 -33.37 -6.29 -0.39
CA ILE A 233 -33.57 -5.40 -1.55
C ILE A 233 -32.66 -4.17 -1.50
N SER A 234 -32.18 -3.77 -0.30
CA SER A 234 -31.29 -2.63 -0.12
C SER A 234 -29.80 -2.97 -0.26
N GLY A 235 -29.47 -4.19 -0.70
CA GLY A 235 -28.08 -4.63 -0.83
C GLY A 235 -27.32 -4.71 0.49
N GLY A 236 -28.04 -4.84 1.62
CA GLY A 236 -27.46 -4.90 2.96
C GLY A 236 -27.25 -3.56 3.65
N ASP A 237 -27.68 -2.44 3.07
CA ASP A 237 -27.62 -1.12 3.71
C ASP A 237 -28.87 -0.85 4.56
N PRO A 238 -28.76 -0.71 5.91
CA PRO A 238 -29.91 -0.54 6.78
C PRO A 238 -30.65 0.79 6.59
N ARG A 239 -29.96 1.84 6.15
CA ARG A 239 -30.57 3.17 5.97
C ARG A 239 -31.47 3.19 4.75
N LEU A 240 -31.03 2.56 3.67
CA LEU A 240 -31.83 2.40 2.46
C LEU A 240 -33.05 1.53 2.73
N ALA A 241 -32.91 0.43 3.49
CA ALA A 241 -34.03 -0.41 3.90
C ALA A 241 -35.13 0.40 4.62
N LEU A 242 -34.74 1.24 5.59
CA LEU A 242 -35.69 2.08 6.33
C LEU A 242 -36.33 3.16 5.44
N SER A 243 -35.56 3.74 4.53
CA SER A 243 -36.07 4.74 3.57
C SER A 243 -37.10 4.14 2.62
N GLN A 244 -36.86 2.92 2.11
CA GLN A 244 -37.80 2.20 1.24
C GLN A 244 -39.09 1.88 1.99
N PHE A 245 -38.99 1.26 3.16
CA PHE A 245 -40.15 0.95 4.01
C PHE A 245 -41.00 2.18 4.34
N SER A 246 -40.37 3.30 4.70
CA SER A 246 -41.10 4.54 4.97
C SER A 246 -41.78 5.15 3.73
N SER A 247 -41.28 4.83 2.53
CA SER A 247 -41.89 5.28 1.28
C SER A 247 -43.12 4.44 0.95
N ASP A 248 -43.04 3.13 1.17
CA ASP A 248 -44.17 2.21 0.98
C ASP A 248 -45.32 2.50 1.95
N LEU A 249 -45.01 2.74 3.23
CA LEU A 249 -46.02 3.18 4.21
C LEU A 249 -46.69 4.51 3.83
N ARG A 250 -45.93 5.45 3.26
CA ARG A 250 -46.49 6.72 2.78
C ARG A 250 -47.42 6.50 1.59
N TRP A 251 -47.07 5.59 0.69
CA TRP A 251 -47.89 5.22 -0.46
C TRP A 251 -49.20 4.55 -0.03
N GLU A 252 -49.16 3.62 0.93
CA GLU A 252 -50.36 2.95 1.47
C GLU A 252 -51.32 3.94 2.13
N ARG A 253 -50.80 4.88 2.93
CA ARG A 253 -51.60 5.95 3.56
C ARG A 253 -52.28 6.85 2.52
N GLN A 254 -51.58 7.19 1.44
CA GLN A 254 -52.12 8.06 0.39
C GLN A 254 -53.22 7.37 -0.42
N ARG A 255 -53.25 6.04 -0.48
CA ARG A 255 -54.26 5.24 -1.17
C ARG A 255 -55.39 4.73 -0.27
N GLY A 256 -55.38 5.07 1.02
CA GLY A 256 -56.44 4.69 1.96
C GLY A 256 -56.53 3.19 2.22
N LEU A 257 -55.40 2.47 2.15
CA LEU A 257 -55.33 1.01 2.31
C LEU A 257 -54.84 0.58 3.70
N ALA A 258 -54.87 1.48 4.69
CA ALA A 258 -54.46 1.21 6.07
C ALA A 258 -55.67 1.16 7.01
#